data_AF-A0A183D8G2-F1
#
_entry.id   AF-A0A183D8G2-F1
#
_cell.length_a   1.000
_cell.length_b   1.000
_cell.length_c   1.000
_cell.angle_alpha   90.00
_cell.angle_beta   90.00
_cell.angle_gamma   90.00
#
_symmetry.space_group_name_H-M   'P 1'
#
loop_
_entity.id
_entity.type
_entity.pdbx_description
1 polymer ?
#
loop_
_entity_poly.entity_id
_entity_poly.type
_entity_poly.pdbx_seq_one_letter_code
_entity_poly.pdbx_strand_id
1 'polypeptide(L)'
;ANFWVPSASCTLGCSGNNLFYSNKSSTFREDGRRWGLIYEDGSYAQGFLGIDTVTVINIGESGTKQMKITEQIFGLATEKGGFVNQTIDGVFGMGFSALADHQIPTPISQAYEQGAIESPMFTVWLQHNVIFL
;
A
#
# COMPACT_ATOMS: atom_id res chain seq x y z
N ALA A 1 -0.85 10.56 -0.76
CA ALA A 1 0.37 9.73 -0.71
C ALA A 1 0.19 8.46 0.15
N ASN A 2 -1.04 8.00 0.33
CA ASN A 2 -1.37 6.93 1.26
C ASN A 2 -0.95 5.55 0.75
N PHE A 3 -0.59 4.66 1.67
CA PHE A 3 -0.48 3.23 1.43
C PHE A 3 -1.68 2.50 2.04
N TRP A 4 -2.38 1.68 1.24
CA TRP A 4 -3.50 0.88 1.72
C TRP A 4 -3.69 -0.39 0.90
N VAL A 5 -4.32 -1.38 1.52
CA VAL A 5 -4.75 -2.66 0.91
C VAL A 5 -6.15 -3.05 1.41
N PRO A 6 -6.92 -3.86 0.67
CA PRO A 6 -8.16 -4.45 1.15
C PRO A 6 -7.98 -5.31 2.40
N SER A 7 -8.80 -5.08 3.40
CA SER A 7 -8.89 -5.94 4.60
C SER A 7 -9.71 -7.20 4.31
N ALA A 8 -9.44 -8.29 5.03
CA ALA A 8 -10.32 -9.46 5.09
C ALA A 8 -11.74 -9.12 5.58
N SER A 9 -11.91 -8.00 6.28
CA SER A 9 -13.21 -7.45 6.68
C SER A 9 -13.87 -6.56 5.61
N CYS A 10 -13.32 -6.50 4.39
CA CYS A 10 -13.91 -5.68 3.33
C CYS A 10 -15.25 -6.25 2.85
N THR A 11 -16.26 -5.38 2.83
CA THR A 11 -17.65 -5.74 2.49
C THR A 11 -18.06 -5.22 1.12
N LEU A 12 -17.45 -4.14 0.63
CA LEU A 12 -17.83 -3.50 -0.62
C LEU A 12 -16.64 -3.27 -1.55
N GLY A 13 -16.79 -3.73 -2.80
CA GLY A 13 -15.85 -3.45 -3.88
C GLY A 13 -14.51 -4.17 -3.81
N CYS A 14 -14.33 -5.14 -2.91
CA CYS A 14 -13.12 -5.97 -2.82
C CYS A 14 -13.28 -7.40 -3.39
N SER A 15 -14.36 -7.66 -4.12
CA SER A 15 -14.56 -8.97 -4.77
C SER A 15 -13.45 -9.21 -5.80
N GLY A 16 -12.83 -10.40 -5.74
CA GLY A 16 -11.72 -10.78 -6.62
C GLY A 16 -10.35 -10.21 -6.24
N ASN A 17 -10.25 -9.43 -5.15
CA ASN A 17 -8.98 -8.92 -4.65
C ASN A 17 -8.27 -9.90 -3.70
N ASN A 18 -6.94 -9.76 -3.63
CA ASN A 18 -6.18 -10.29 -2.52
C ASN A 18 -6.49 -9.47 -1.26
N LEU A 19 -6.86 -10.17 -0.18
CA LEU A 19 -7.25 -9.53 1.08
C LEU A 19 -6.16 -9.73 2.13
N PHE A 20 -5.93 -8.69 2.93
CA PHE A 20 -5.05 -8.75 4.08
C PHE A 20 -5.77 -9.34 5.30
N TYR A 21 -5.24 -10.44 5.83
CA TYR A 21 -5.76 -11.13 7.01
C TYR A 21 -4.91 -10.79 8.23
N SER A 22 -5.34 -9.80 9.02
CA SER A 22 -4.62 -9.34 10.22
C SER A 22 -4.33 -10.47 11.22
N ASN A 23 -5.27 -11.41 11.38
CA ASN A 23 -5.12 -12.57 12.27
C ASN A 23 -4.08 -13.60 11.81
N LYS A 24 -3.54 -13.47 10.59
CA LYS A 24 -2.48 -14.34 10.06
C LYS A 24 -1.08 -13.72 10.15
N SER A 25 -0.97 -12.46 10.56
CA SER A 25 0.31 -11.77 10.71
C SER A 25 0.72 -11.74 12.19
N SER A 26 1.94 -12.20 12.48
CA SER A 26 2.50 -12.15 13.84
C SER A 26 3.07 -10.79 14.21
N THR A 27 3.30 -9.91 13.23
CA THR A 27 3.81 -8.55 13.42
C THR A 27 2.71 -7.49 13.34
N PHE A 28 1.47 -7.90 13.03
CA PHE A 28 0.35 -6.98 12.96
C PHE A 28 -0.03 -6.44 14.34
N ARG A 29 -0.28 -5.13 14.38
CA ARG A 29 -0.88 -4.43 15.51
C ARG A 29 -1.98 -3.50 15.02
N GLU A 30 -3.06 -3.45 15.78
CA GLU A 30 -4.16 -2.53 15.51
C GLU A 30 -3.75 -1.10 15.86
N ASP A 31 -3.97 -0.16 14.92
CA ASP A 31 -3.98 1.28 15.20
C ASP A 31 -5.42 1.74 15.46
N GLY A 32 -6.36 1.32 14.59
CA GLY A 32 -7.80 1.45 14.81
C GLY A 32 -8.40 2.82 14.43
N ARG A 33 -7.57 3.85 14.22
CA ARG A 33 -8.04 5.14 13.69
C ARG A 33 -8.68 4.95 12.32
N ARG A 34 -9.73 5.73 12.03
CA ARG A 34 -10.38 5.73 10.71
C ARG A 34 -9.58 6.55 9.69
N TRP A 35 -9.61 6.11 8.45
CA TRP A 35 -9.05 6.84 7.31
C TRP A 35 -9.98 6.71 6.11
N GLY A 36 -9.86 7.63 5.17
CA GLY A 36 -10.59 7.59 3.91
C GLY A 36 -10.05 8.60 2.92
N LEU A 37 -10.13 8.28 1.64
CA LEU A 37 -9.71 9.16 0.57
C LEU A 37 -10.59 8.99 -0.66
N ILE A 38 -10.72 10.08 -1.41
CA ILE A 38 -11.36 10.15 -2.71
C ILE A 38 -10.30 10.68 -3.67
N TYR A 39 -10.09 9.98 -4.78
CA TYR A 39 -9.20 10.39 -5.86
C TYR A 39 -9.91 11.35 -6.81
N GLU A 40 -9.13 12.05 -7.64
CA GLU A 40 -9.67 13.03 -8.59
C GLU A 40 -10.63 12.42 -9.63
N ASP A 41 -10.46 11.15 -9.96
CA ASP A 41 -11.35 10.39 -10.85
C ASP A 41 -12.66 9.93 -10.17
N GLY A 42 -12.85 10.28 -8.89
CA GLY A 42 -14.01 9.90 -8.08
C GLY A 42 -13.92 8.50 -7.49
N SER A 43 -12.84 7.75 -7.74
CA SER A 43 -12.59 6.49 -7.03
C SER A 43 -12.26 6.75 -5.56
N TYR A 44 -12.50 5.77 -4.70
CA TYR A 44 -12.36 5.96 -3.25
C TYR A 44 -11.98 4.67 -2.54
N ALA A 45 -11.37 4.82 -1.37
CA ALA A 45 -11.13 3.75 -0.41
C ALA A 45 -11.25 4.30 1.01
N GLN A 46 -11.80 3.49 1.92
CA GLN A 46 -11.95 3.86 3.32
C GLN A 46 -11.90 2.64 4.24
N GLY A 47 -11.56 2.88 5.50
CA GLY A 47 -11.53 1.85 6.53
C GLY A 47 -10.83 2.29 7.80
N PHE A 48 -9.95 1.44 8.31
CA PHE A 48 -9.19 1.67 9.54
C PHE A 48 -7.69 1.52 9.31
N LEU A 49 -6.88 2.16 10.14
CA LEU A 49 -5.43 2.05 10.10
C LEU A 49 -4.99 0.79 10.85
N GLY A 50 -3.94 0.17 10.33
CA GLY A 50 -3.21 -0.93 10.95
C GLY A 50 -1.72 -0.68 10.88
N ILE A 51 -0.97 -1.44 11.67
CA ILE A 51 0.49 -1.39 11.74
C ILE A 51 1.01 -2.78 11.44
N ASP A 52 1.95 -2.92 10.50
CA ASP A 52 2.57 -4.21 10.24
C ASP A 52 3.97 -4.03 9.60
N THR A 53 4.67 -5.14 9.41
CA THR A 53 5.87 -5.22 8.60
C THR A 53 5.51 -5.36 7.13
N VAL A 54 5.95 -4.41 6.30
CA VAL A 54 5.79 -4.44 4.85
C VAL A 54 7.08 -4.95 4.23
N THR A 55 6.97 -5.97 3.37
CA THR A 55 8.11 -6.47 2.60
C THR A 55 7.90 -6.15 1.13
N VAL A 56 8.80 -5.36 0.55
CA VAL A 56 8.85 -5.14 -0.90
C VAL A 56 9.84 -6.14 -1.48
N ILE A 57 9.32 -7.04 -2.31
CA ILE A 57 10.08 -8.15 -2.90
C ILE A 57 10.46 -7.84 -4.35
N ASN A 58 11.64 -8.30 -4.77
CA ASN A 58 12.00 -8.37 -6.18
C ASN A 58 11.48 -9.70 -6.76
N ILE A 59 10.60 -9.60 -7.75
CA ILE A 59 10.01 -10.74 -8.44
C ILE A 59 10.84 -11.00 -9.70
N GLY A 60 11.97 -11.69 -9.57
CA GLY A 60 12.79 -11.99 -10.76
C GLY A 60 14.19 -12.53 -10.49
N GLU A 61 14.79 -12.24 -9.33
CA GLU A 61 16.14 -12.67 -9.00
C GLU A 61 16.19 -13.36 -7.63
N SER A 62 16.32 -14.69 -7.65
CA SER A 62 16.64 -15.46 -6.45
C SER A 62 17.92 -14.94 -5.80
N GLY A 63 17.87 -14.60 -4.51
CA GLY A 63 19.01 -14.12 -3.73
C GLY A 63 19.14 -12.61 -3.57
N THR A 64 18.19 -11.82 -4.10
CA THR A 64 18.17 -10.36 -3.87
C THR A 64 17.66 -9.99 -2.47
N LYS A 65 18.27 -8.94 -1.90
CA LYS A 65 17.91 -8.38 -0.59
C LYS A 65 16.48 -7.83 -0.65
N GLN A 66 15.59 -8.38 0.16
CA GLN A 66 14.24 -7.86 0.34
C GLN A 66 14.27 -6.59 1.19
N MET A 67 13.53 -5.56 0.78
CA MET A 67 13.34 -4.37 1.59
C MET A 67 12.21 -4.65 2.60
N LYS A 68 12.57 -4.71 3.88
CA LYS A 68 11.62 -4.85 4.98
C LYS A 68 11.47 -3.50 5.69
N ILE A 69 10.23 -3.08 5.88
CA ILE A 69 9.84 -1.85 6.56
C ILE A 69 9.00 -2.28 7.75
N THR A 70 9.50 -2.12 8.97
CA THR A 70 8.78 -2.49 10.19
C THR A 70 7.91 -1.34 10.70
N GLU A 71 6.90 -1.64 11.51
CA GLU A 71 6.00 -0.63 12.10
C GLU A 71 5.37 0.34 11.07
N GLN A 72 5.16 -0.11 9.82
CA GLN A 72 4.52 0.73 8.82
C GLN A 72 3.03 0.85 9.13
N ILE A 73 2.55 2.08 9.30
CA ILE A 73 1.11 2.36 9.42
C ILE A 73 0.51 2.41 8.00
N PHE A 74 -0.59 1.70 7.77
CA PHE A 74 -1.24 1.66 6.46
C PHE A 74 -2.75 1.49 6.59
N GLY A 75 -3.44 1.79 5.50
CA GLY A 75 -4.89 1.67 5.42
C GLY A 75 -5.34 0.23 5.18
N LEU A 76 -6.20 -0.27 6.05
CA LEU A 76 -6.98 -1.49 5.86
C LEU A 76 -8.37 -1.09 5.34
N ALA A 77 -8.57 -1.21 4.03
CA ALA A 77 -9.81 -0.79 3.39
C ALA A 77 -10.92 -1.81 3.69
N THR A 78 -12.02 -1.33 4.25
CA THR A 78 -13.26 -2.11 4.42
C THR A 78 -14.24 -1.89 3.27
N GLU A 79 -14.07 -0.79 2.54
CA GLU A 79 -14.86 -0.43 1.37
C GLU A 79 -13.98 0.28 0.35
N LYS A 80 -14.21 -0.01 -0.93
CA LYS A 80 -13.60 0.72 -2.05
C LYS A 80 -14.52 0.76 -3.26
N GLY A 81 -14.35 1.74 -4.14
CA GLY A 81 -15.18 1.87 -5.34
C GLY A 81 -14.61 2.82 -6.38
N GLY A 82 -15.18 2.82 -7.59
CA GLY A 82 -14.77 3.69 -8.69
C GLY A 82 -13.56 3.23 -9.51
N PHE A 83 -12.95 2.09 -9.19
CA PHE A 83 -11.86 1.49 -9.97
C PHE A 83 -12.39 0.67 -11.17
N VAL A 84 -13.11 1.33 -12.09
CA VAL A 84 -13.81 0.68 -13.22
C VAL A 84 -12.82 -0.15 -14.05
N ASN A 85 -13.14 -1.43 -14.27
CA ASN A 85 -12.35 -2.39 -15.04
C ASN A 85 -10.93 -2.68 -14.51
N GLN A 86 -10.63 -2.35 -13.25
CA GLN A 86 -9.32 -2.64 -12.64
C GLN A 86 -9.48 -3.35 -11.30
N THR A 87 -8.99 -4.59 -11.22
CA THR A 87 -8.80 -5.26 -9.93
C THR A 87 -7.50 -4.74 -9.31
N ILE A 88 -7.62 -3.72 -8.45
CA ILE A 88 -6.47 -3.19 -7.70
C ILE A 88 -6.45 -3.74 -6.27
N ASP A 89 -5.35 -4.37 -5.88
CA ASP A 89 -5.14 -4.92 -4.53
C ASP A 89 -4.66 -3.88 -3.51
N GLY A 90 -4.68 -2.60 -3.90
CA GLY A 90 -4.26 -1.50 -3.06
C GLY A 90 -3.51 -0.44 -3.85
N VAL A 91 -3.01 0.56 -3.12
CA VAL A 91 -2.13 1.60 -3.65
C VAL A 91 -0.94 1.71 -2.73
N PHE A 92 0.27 1.63 -3.29
CA PHE A 92 1.53 1.87 -2.58
C PHE A 92 1.97 3.33 -2.78
N GLY A 93 1.60 4.19 -1.83
CA GLY A 93 1.89 5.62 -1.92
C GLY A 93 3.38 5.94 -1.79
N MET A 94 3.97 6.53 -2.83
CA MET A 94 5.40 6.90 -2.87
C MET A 94 5.64 8.42 -2.84
N GLY A 95 4.60 9.21 -2.57
CA GLY A 95 4.70 10.67 -2.45
C GLY A 95 5.24 11.11 -1.08
N PHE A 96 5.22 12.43 -0.86
CA PHE A 96 5.60 13.02 0.43
C PHE A 96 4.54 12.74 1.51
N SER A 97 4.99 12.46 2.74
CA SER A 97 4.11 12.19 3.90
C SER A 97 3.16 13.36 4.21
N ALA A 98 3.56 14.60 3.88
CA ALA A 98 2.70 15.78 4.02
C ALA A 98 1.41 15.72 3.17
N LEU A 99 1.36 14.83 2.16
CA LEU A 99 0.21 14.59 1.30
C LEU A 99 -0.54 13.29 1.66
N ALA A 100 -0.15 12.61 2.75
CA ALA A 100 -0.86 11.44 3.24
C ALA A 100 -1.93 11.85 4.25
N ASP A 101 -3.08 11.15 4.25
CA ASP A 101 -4.05 11.26 5.35
C ASP A 101 -3.35 11.02 6.71
N HIS A 102 -3.70 11.82 7.71
CA HIS A 102 -3.03 11.87 9.03
C HIS A 102 -1.51 12.13 8.99
N GLN A 103 -0.94 12.58 7.86
CA GLN A 103 0.50 12.78 7.68
C GLN A 103 1.36 11.54 8.02
N ILE A 104 0.79 10.36 7.77
CA ILE A 104 1.46 9.08 8.05
C ILE A 104 2.75 8.96 7.20
N PRO A 105 3.88 8.51 7.79
CA PRO A 105 5.09 8.21 7.03
C PRO A 105 4.81 7.25 5.87
N THR A 106 5.26 7.59 4.67
CA THR A 106 5.09 6.71 3.52
C THR A 106 6.09 5.55 3.57
N PRO A 107 5.82 4.43 2.89
CA PRO A 107 6.76 3.31 2.85
C PRO A 107 8.19 3.70 2.46
N ILE A 108 8.35 4.64 1.53
CA ILE A 108 9.68 5.10 1.10
C ILE A 108 10.37 5.94 2.19
N SER A 109 9.65 6.85 2.85
CA SER A 109 10.25 7.64 3.94
C SER A 109 10.62 6.75 5.12
N GLN A 110 9.73 5.83 5.50
CA GLN A 110 9.94 4.87 6.59
C GLN A 110 11.12 3.93 6.28
N ALA A 111 11.24 3.46 5.02
CA ALA A 111 12.37 2.65 4.60
C ALA A 111 13.71 3.39 4.73
N TYR A 112 13.75 4.67 4.37
CA TYR A 112 14.95 5.49 4.50
C TYR A 112 15.32 5.71 5.97
N GLU A 113 14.35 6.08 6.80
CA GLU A 113 14.55 6.27 8.25
C GLU A 113 15.07 4.99 8.95
N GLN A 114 14.65 3.82 8.48
CA GLN A 114 15.11 2.52 9.00
C GLN A 114 16.44 2.04 8.40
N GLY A 115 17.03 2.78 7.46
CA GLY A 115 18.23 2.36 6.74
C GLY A 115 18.01 1.16 5.81
N ALA A 116 16.75 0.88 5.43
CA ALA A 116 16.40 -0.16 4.48
C ALA A 116 16.78 0.22 3.04
N ILE A 117 16.86 1.53 2.75
CA ILE A 117 17.42 2.12 1.52
C ILE A 117 18.50 3.14 1.87
N GLU A 118 19.54 3.23 1.02
CA GLU A 118 20.72 4.07 1.27
C GLU A 118 20.49 5.56 1.01
N SER A 119 19.47 5.89 0.23
CA SER A 119 19.12 7.26 -0.14
C SER A 119 17.60 7.40 -0.27
N PRO A 120 17.03 8.58 0.00
CA PRO A 120 15.59 8.82 -0.11
C PRO A 120 15.18 9.01 -1.59
N MET A 121 15.55 8.06 -2.44
CA MET A 121 15.37 8.10 -3.89
C MET A 121 14.90 6.74 -4.39
N PHE A 122 14.00 6.76 -5.35
CA PHE A 122 13.62 5.60 -6.14
C PHE A 122 13.49 6.01 -7.60
N THR A 123 13.65 5.04 -8.49
CA THR A 123 13.45 5.23 -9.93
C THR A 123 12.42 4.22 -10.42
N VAL A 124 11.55 4.64 -11.32
CA VAL A 124 10.58 3.76 -11.96
C VAL A 124 10.96 3.61 -13.42
N TRP A 125 11.21 2.38 -13.86
CA TRP A 125 11.33 2.04 -15.27
C TRP A 125 10.07 1.30 -15.70
N LEU A 126 9.34 1.87 -16.67
CA LEU A 126 8.15 1.26 -17.26
C LEU A 126 8.47 0.91 -18.71
N GLN A 127 8.45 -0.37 -19.04
CA GLN A 127 8.60 -0.83 -20.42
C GLN A 127 7.37 -0.41 -21.23
N HIS A 128 7.57 0.36 -22.30
CA HIS A 128 6.53 0.58 -23.29
C HIS A 128 6.33 -0.68 -24.13
N ASN A 129 5.22 -1.40 -23.88
CA ASN A 129 4.75 -2.42 -24.80
C ASN A 129 3.77 -1.77 -25.80
N VAL A 130 4.29 -1.37 -26.96
CA VAL A 130 3.44 -0.94 -28.08
C VAL A 130 2.90 -2.20 -28.73
N ILE A 131 1.61 -2.51 -28.49
CA ILE A 131 0.91 -3.54 -29.26
C ILE A 131 0.55 -2.90 -30.60
N PHE A 132 1.19 -3.34 -31.68
CA PHE A 132 0.68 -3.07 -33.03
C PHE A 132 -0.59 -3.91 -33.20
N LEU A 133 -1.74 -3.25 -33.36
CA LEU A 133 -2.99 -3.85 -33.84
C LEU A 133 -2.93 -4.06 -35.35
#